data_AF-A0A147BB23-F1
#
_entry.id   AF-A0A147BB23-F1
#
_cell.length_a   1.000
_cell.length_b   1.000
_cell.length_c   1.000
_cell.angle_alpha   90.00
_cell.angle_beta   90.00
_cell.angle_gamma   90.00
#
_symmetry.space_group_name_H-M   'P 1'
#
loop_
_entity.id
_entity.type
_entity.pdbx_description
1 polymer ?
#
loop_
_entity_poly.entity_id
_entity_poly.type
_entity_poly.pdbx_seq_one_letter_code
_entity_poly.pdbx_strand_id
1 'polypeptide(L)'
;DDTQVIDIPIIDNLRNRPPYLPLAIPQDLSDRLIRLHGNPPLWWVSQMMNFLLRPQKNTQERLAAAARDMDFQHPVVGIHVRRTDKIGTEAGFHGLEEYMEYVDDYFDTLELQKPVPKRRVYLATDDSSLLGQARKSYPHYHFYGDVQVAQSASLGKRYSSESLKGIVLDIHMLSKTDYLVCTFSSQVCRVAYELMQLDYVDASERFRSLDDIYYFGGQGDHNQIAVANHTAQEGT
;
A
#
# COMPACT_ATOMS: atom_id res chain seq x y z
N ASP A 1 -0.50 28.05 -29.47
CA ASP A 1 -1.41 27.59 -28.41
C ASP A 1 -1.20 28.46 -27.20
N ASP A 2 -2.06 29.48 -27.04
CA ASP A 2 -1.96 30.52 -26.00
C ASP A 2 -3.02 30.32 -24.90
N THR A 3 -3.51 29.09 -24.74
CA THR A 3 -4.56 28.77 -23.78
C THR A 3 -4.00 28.80 -22.35
N GLN A 4 -4.42 29.79 -21.57
CA GLN A 4 -3.93 30.01 -20.21
C GLN A 4 -4.44 28.97 -19.20
N VAL A 5 -5.65 28.43 -19.39
CA VAL A 5 -6.30 27.49 -18.47
C VAL A 5 -6.80 26.29 -19.26
N ILE A 6 -6.38 25.10 -18.84
CA ILE A 6 -6.74 23.83 -19.48
C ILE A 6 -7.44 22.97 -18.44
N ASP A 7 -8.68 22.57 -18.74
CA ASP A 7 -9.42 21.61 -17.94
C ASP A 7 -9.03 20.19 -18.35
N ILE A 8 -8.48 19.41 -17.41
CA ILE A 8 -8.00 18.06 -17.66
C ILE A 8 -9.08 17.06 -17.18
N PRO A 9 -9.61 16.19 -18.07
CA PRO A 9 -10.58 15.18 -17.67
C PRO A 9 -9.90 14.01 -16.94
N ILE A 10 -10.71 13.10 -16.38
CA ILE A 10 -10.19 11.81 -15.87
C ILE A 10 -9.47 11.02 -16.98
N ILE A 11 -8.51 10.19 -16.57
CA ILE A 11 -7.61 9.49 -17.49
C ILE A 11 -8.34 8.59 -18.50
N ASP A 12 -9.48 8.00 -18.11
CA ASP A 12 -10.33 7.17 -18.97
C ASP A 12 -10.89 7.93 -20.18
N ASN A 13 -11.09 9.24 -20.03
CA ASN A 13 -11.64 10.12 -21.06
C ASN A 13 -10.56 10.90 -21.84
N LEU A 14 -9.29 10.73 -21.48
CA LEU A 14 -8.17 11.45 -22.07
C LEU A 14 -7.76 10.80 -23.42
N ARG A 15 -8.10 11.45 -24.53
CA ARG A 15 -7.85 10.93 -25.90
C ARG A 15 -6.40 11.04 -26.34
N ASN A 16 -5.80 12.22 -26.17
CA ASN A 16 -4.41 12.49 -26.53
C ASN A 16 -3.56 12.40 -25.26
N ARG A 17 -3.18 11.17 -24.90
CA ARG A 17 -2.40 10.92 -23.68
C ARG A 17 -1.01 11.56 -23.79
N PRO A 18 -0.64 12.50 -22.90
CA PRO A 18 0.67 13.13 -22.92
C PRO A 18 1.75 12.13 -22.47
N PRO A 19 3.05 12.42 -22.71
CA PRO A 19 4.14 11.54 -22.29
C PRO A 19 4.38 11.55 -20.77
N TYR A 20 3.73 12.45 -20.02
CA TYR A 20 3.92 12.64 -18.58
C TYR A 20 2.98 11.75 -17.76
N LEU A 21 2.98 10.45 -18.06
CA LEU A 21 2.19 9.44 -17.37
C LEU A 21 3.13 8.39 -16.75
N PRO A 22 2.77 7.81 -15.59
CA PRO A 22 3.43 6.60 -15.13
C PRO A 22 3.43 5.53 -16.24
N LEU A 23 4.44 4.68 -16.36
CA LEU A 23 5.58 4.51 -15.46
C LEU A 23 6.80 5.37 -15.85
N ALA A 24 6.64 6.43 -16.66
CA ALA A 24 7.76 7.29 -17.03
C ALA A 24 8.29 8.10 -15.83
N ILE A 25 9.60 8.34 -15.82
CA ILE A 25 10.29 9.21 -14.86
C ILE A 25 10.96 10.37 -15.59
N PRO A 26 11.24 11.51 -14.92
CA PRO A 26 11.98 12.60 -15.52
C PRO A 26 13.37 12.16 -15.98
N GLN A 27 13.72 12.51 -17.23
CA GLN A 27 14.96 12.07 -17.87
C GLN A 27 16.21 12.53 -17.10
N ASP A 28 16.19 13.76 -16.58
CA ASP A 28 17.27 14.37 -15.81
C ASP A 28 17.52 13.70 -14.45
N LEU A 29 16.51 13.01 -13.91
CA LEU A 29 16.62 12.25 -12.65
C LEU A 29 16.90 10.76 -12.86
N SER A 30 16.69 10.24 -14.08
CA SER A 30 16.67 8.80 -14.38
C SER A 30 17.91 8.05 -13.87
N ASP A 31 19.12 8.48 -14.26
CA ASP A 31 20.37 7.84 -13.86
C ASP A 31 20.55 7.77 -12.34
N ARG A 32 20.09 8.79 -11.61
CA ARG A 32 20.22 8.84 -10.15
C ARG A 32 19.19 7.93 -9.49
N LEU A 33 17.96 7.93 -9.98
CA LEU A 33 16.89 7.11 -9.42
C LEU A 33 17.17 5.62 -9.65
N ILE A 34 17.59 5.22 -10.85
CA ILE A 34 17.92 3.82 -11.17
C ILE A 34 19.05 3.28 -10.29
N ARG A 35 19.98 4.14 -9.86
CA ARG A 35 21.08 3.75 -8.96
C ARG A 35 20.65 3.61 -7.50
N LEU A 36 19.59 4.29 -7.08
CA LEU A 36 19.24 4.45 -5.66
C LEU A 36 17.95 3.72 -5.27
N HIS A 37 17.07 3.40 -6.23
CA HIS A 37 15.75 2.86 -5.96
C HIS A 37 15.41 1.74 -6.95
N GLY A 38 15.02 0.56 -6.43
CA GLY A 38 14.67 -0.61 -7.24
C GLY A 38 13.45 -0.42 -8.14
N ASN A 39 12.59 0.55 -7.82
CA ASN A 39 11.43 0.92 -8.65
C ASN A 39 11.33 2.46 -8.82
N PRO A 40 12.06 3.07 -9.78
CA PRO A 40 12.04 4.52 -9.99
C PRO A 40 10.66 5.14 -10.30
N PRO A 41 9.78 4.50 -11.10
CA PRO A 41 8.44 5.03 -11.34
C PRO A 41 7.61 5.18 -10.07
N LEU A 42 7.65 4.18 -9.18
CA LEU A 42 6.99 4.22 -7.87
C LEU A 42 7.52 5.38 -7.02
N TRP A 43 8.85 5.58 -6.98
CA TRP A 43 9.45 6.71 -6.26
C TRP A 43 8.99 8.05 -6.82
N TRP A 44 8.85 8.18 -8.14
CA TRP A 44 8.37 9.41 -8.76
C TRP A 44 6.92 9.72 -8.37
N VAL A 45 6.05 8.71 -8.39
CA VAL A 45 4.65 8.84 -7.92
C VAL A 45 4.61 9.24 -6.44
N SER A 46 5.47 8.66 -5.60
CA SER A 46 5.48 8.97 -4.17
C SER A 46 5.78 10.44 -3.87
N GLN A 47 6.58 11.12 -4.69
CA GLN A 47 6.83 12.56 -4.53
C GLN A 47 5.56 13.40 -4.74
N MET A 48 4.74 13.03 -5.73
CA MET A 48 3.46 13.69 -5.98
C MET A 48 2.48 13.44 -4.83
N MET A 49 2.40 12.18 -4.36
CA MET A 49 1.56 11.80 -3.24
C MET A 49 1.97 12.51 -1.96
N ASN A 50 3.27 12.64 -1.69
CA ASN A 50 3.80 13.40 -0.56
C ASN A 50 3.28 14.85 -0.57
N PHE A 51 3.36 15.52 -1.71
CA PHE A 51 2.95 16.92 -1.83
C PHE A 51 1.43 17.10 -1.66
N LEU A 52 0.63 16.23 -2.29
CA LEU A 52 -0.83 16.28 -2.27
C LEU A 52 -1.39 15.94 -0.88
N LEU A 53 -0.79 14.97 -0.20
CA LEU A 53 -1.29 14.43 1.07
C LEU A 53 -0.68 15.11 2.30
N ARG A 54 -0.07 16.29 2.15
CA ARG A 54 0.41 17.08 3.31
C ARG A 54 -0.75 17.37 4.25
N PRO A 55 -0.73 16.82 5.48
CA PRO A 55 -1.87 16.93 6.37
C PRO A 55 -2.00 18.35 6.93
N GLN A 56 -3.25 18.78 7.09
CA GLN A 56 -3.56 19.95 7.92
C GLN A 56 -3.14 19.69 9.37
N LYS A 57 -2.82 20.76 10.13
CA LYS A 57 -2.32 20.66 11.50
C LYS A 57 -3.14 19.71 12.40
N ASN A 58 -4.47 19.85 12.41
CA ASN A 58 -5.37 18.98 13.18
C ASN A 58 -5.28 17.50 12.74
N THR A 59 -5.14 17.26 11.43
CA THR A 59 -4.97 15.89 10.90
C THR A 59 -3.64 15.31 11.33
N GLN A 60 -2.55 16.07 11.24
CA GLN A 60 -1.23 15.65 11.72
C GLN A 60 -1.24 15.31 13.21
N GLU A 61 -1.88 16.16 14.03
CA GLU A 61 -2.01 15.94 15.47
C GLU A 61 -2.80 14.66 15.78
N ARG A 62 -3.87 14.39 15.03
CA ARG A 62 -4.67 13.16 15.15
C ARG A 62 -3.88 11.91 14.79
N LEU A 63 -3.15 11.94 13.67
CA LEU A 63 -2.30 10.81 13.25
C LEU A 63 -1.23 10.53 14.31
N ALA A 64 -0.56 11.57 14.81
CA ALA A 64 0.45 11.43 15.85
C ALA A 64 -0.16 10.97 17.20
N ALA A 65 -1.36 11.42 17.55
CA ALA A 65 -2.08 10.94 18.73
C ALA A 65 -2.42 9.46 18.61
N ALA A 66 -2.99 9.03 17.48
CA ALA A 66 -3.32 7.63 17.24
C ALA A 66 -2.10 6.71 17.40
N ALA A 67 -0.95 7.08 16.81
CA ALA A 67 0.29 6.32 16.95
C ALA A 67 0.78 6.22 18.40
N ARG A 68 0.64 7.30 19.20
CA ARG A 68 0.97 7.28 20.63
C ARG A 68 0.00 6.47 21.46
N ASP A 69 -1.30 6.64 21.23
CA ASP A 69 -2.36 6.00 22.00
C ASP A 69 -2.35 4.48 21.82
N MET A 70 -1.96 4.00 20.64
CA MET A 70 -1.77 2.57 20.39
C MET A 70 -0.38 2.05 20.78
N ASP A 71 0.53 2.91 21.27
CA ASP A 71 1.95 2.57 21.51
C ASP A 71 2.57 1.86 20.30
N PHE A 72 2.48 2.53 19.13
CA PHE A 72 2.94 1.99 17.86
C PHE A 72 4.46 1.82 17.86
N GLN A 73 4.92 0.57 17.75
CA GLN A 73 6.32 0.21 17.89
C GLN A 73 6.79 -0.70 16.76
N HIS A 74 8.06 -0.57 16.41
CA HIS A 74 8.76 -1.42 15.46
C HIS A 74 9.46 -2.62 16.14
N PRO A 75 9.72 -3.72 15.43
CA PRO A 75 9.26 -4.00 14.07
C PRO A 75 7.76 -4.31 14.03
N VAL A 76 7.10 -3.89 12.95
CA VAL A 76 5.67 -4.07 12.69
C VAL A 76 5.42 -4.30 11.20
N VAL A 77 4.59 -5.29 10.88
CA VAL A 77 4.14 -5.57 9.51
C VAL A 77 2.74 -4.99 9.32
N GLY A 78 2.52 -4.27 8.22
CA GLY A 78 1.21 -3.79 7.81
C GLY A 78 0.47 -4.86 7.04
N ILE A 79 -0.78 -5.12 7.40
CA ILE A 79 -1.69 -5.95 6.63
C ILE A 79 -2.88 -5.12 6.22
N HIS A 80 -3.19 -5.10 4.93
CA HIS A 80 -4.44 -4.54 4.44
C HIS A 80 -5.31 -5.63 3.78
N VAL A 81 -6.44 -5.95 4.43
CA VAL A 81 -7.40 -6.93 3.94
C VAL A 81 -8.68 -6.25 3.45
N ARG A 82 -8.94 -6.37 2.15
CA ARG A 82 -10.10 -5.77 1.48
C ARG A 82 -11.15 -6.84 1.15
N ARG A 83 -12.33 -6.80 1.80
CA ARG A 83 -13.40 -7.81 1.61
C ARG A 83 -14.64 -7.26 0.89
N THR A 84 -15.29 -6.24 1.44
CA THR A 84 -16.76 -6.07 1.32
C THR A 84 -17.35 -6.02 -0.09
N ASP A 85 -16.82 -5.20 -1.01
CA ASP A 85 -17.37 -4.95 -2.36
C ASP A 85 -16.50 -5.43 -3.52
N LYS A 86 -15.32 -5.98 -3.22
CA LYS A 86 -14.31 -6.32 -4.22
C LYS A 86 -14.24 -7.82 -4.51
N ILE A 87 -14.73 -8.66 -3.59
CA ILE A 87 -14.80 -10.10 -3.77
C ILE A 87 -15.77 -10.41 -4.92
N GLY A 88 -15.25 -10.99 -6.00
CA GLY A 88 -16.05 -11.48 -7.14
C GLY A 88 -16.27 -10.49 -8.29
N THR A 89 -15.77 -9.25 -8.19
CA THR A 89 -15.80 -8.25 -9.27
C THR A 89 -14.39 -7.80 -9.68
N GLU A 90 -13.52 -7.53 -8.71
CA GLU A 90 -12.19 -6.94 -8.94
C GLU A 90 -11.05 -7.73 -8.30
N ALA A 91 -11.31 -8.55 -7.27
CA ALA A 91 -10.30 -9.36 -6.61
C ALA A 91 -10.86 -10.69 -6.10
N GLY A 92 -9.97 -11.66 -5.88
CA GLY A 92 -10.27 -12.92 -5.20
C GLY A 92 -10.51 -12.73 -3.70
N PHE A 93 -11.19 -13.69 -3.07
CA PHE A 93 -11.22 -13.77 -1.61
C PHE A 93 -9.92 -14.40 -1.11
N HIS A 94 -9.23 -13.70 -0.21
CA HIS A 94 -8.03 -14.19 0.46
C HIS A 94 -8.32 -14.35 1.97
N GLY A 95 -8.04 -15.56 2.49
CA GLY A 95 -8.11 -15.85 3.92
C GLY A 95 -7.04 -15.08 4.69
N LEU A 96 -7.25 -14.82 5.99
CA LEU A 96 -6.23 -14.13 6.79
C LEU A 96 -4.92 -14.93 6.85
N GLU A 97 -5.05 -16.26 6.81
CA GLU A 97 -3.97 -17.24 6.80
C GLU A 97 -2.95 -16.97 5.69
N GLU A 98 -3.42 -16.63 4.49
CA GLU A 98 -2.56 -16.34 3.34
C GLU A 98 -1.73 -15.06 3.54
N TYR A 99 -2.30 -14.03 4.17
CA TYR A 99 -1.53 -12.84 4.53
C TYR A 99 -0.51 -13.17 5.63
N MET A 100 -0.91 -13.97 6.61
CA MET A 100 -0.09 -14.31 7.77
C MET A 100 1.11 -15.19 7.41
N GLU A 101 1.03 -16.02 6.38
CA GLU A 101 2.17 -16.78 5.84
C GLU A 101 3.37 -15.85 5.55
N TYR A 102 3.13 -14.77 4.80
CA TYR A 102 4.19 -13.81 4.45
C TYR A 102 4.62 -12.92 5.62
N VAL A 103 3.74 -12.75 6.62
CA VAL A 103 4.08 -12.05 7.87
C VAL A 103 5.03 -12.91 8.69
N ASP A 104 4.75 -14.21 8.80
CA ASP A 104 5.63 -15.19 9.45
C ASP A 104 7.00 -15.23 8.75
N ASP A 105 7.03 -15.36 7.42
CA ASP A 105 8.27 -15.34 6.63
C ASP A 105 9.13 -14.09 6.89
N TYR A 106 8.49 -12.92 6.94
CA TYR A 106 9.18 -11.66 7.24
C TYR A 106 9.81 -11.68 8.63
N PHE A 107 9.04 -12.06 9.66
CA PHE A 107 9.54 -12.06 11.04
C PHE A 107 10.57 -13.14 11.28
N ASP A 108 10.39 -14.34 10.70
CA ASP A 108 11.37 -15.43 10.74
C ASP A 108 12.69 -14.96 10.13
N THR A 109 12.65 -14.32 8.97
CA THR A 109 13.84 -13.75 8.31
C THR A 109 14.48 -12.64 9.16
N LEU A 110 13.67 -11.79 9.78
CA LEU A 110 14.15 -10.69 10.63
C LEU A 110 14.85 -11.21 11.89
N GLU A 111 14.30 -12.25 12.51
CA GLU A 111 14.83 -12.88 13.72
C GLU A 111 16.18 -13.58 13.50
N LEU A 112 16.48 -14.01 12.26
CA LEU A 112 17.82 -14.47 11.89
C LEU A 112 18.87 -13.36 11.93
N GLN A 113 18.46 -12.09 11.80
CA GLN A 113 19.36 -10.94 11.71
C GLN A 113 19.47 -10.19 13.03
N LYS A 114 18.36 -10.07 13.78
CA LYS A 114 18.31 -9.32 15.04
C LYS A 114 17.21 -9.84 15.97
N PRO A 115 17.35 -9.65 17.30
CA PRO A 115 16.30 -10.01 18.24
C PRO A 115 14.99 -9.25 17.96
N VAL A 116 13.87 -9.98 17.92
CA VAL A 116 12.52 -9.42 17.83
C VAL A 116 11.77 -9.72 19.12
N PRO A 117 11.61 -8.74 20.04
CA PRO A 117 10.98 -9.00 21.33
C PRO A 117 9.48 -9.33 21.22
N LYS A 118 8.82 -8.80 20.19
CA LYS A 118 7.41 -9.02 19.91
C LYS A 118 7.15 -8.87 18.42
N ARG A 119 6.47 -9.86 17.83
CA ARG A 119 5.93 -9.74 16.46
C ARG A 119 4.65 -8.92 16.50
N ARG A 120 4.61 -7.84 15.71
CA ARG A 120 3.51 -6.87 15.71
C ARG A 120 2.93 -6.74 14.31
N VAL A 121 1.61 -6.59 14.23
CA VAL A 121 0.89 -6.39 12.98
C VAL A 121 -0.03 -5.19 13.12
N TYR A 122 0.00 -4.28 12.15
CA TYR A 122 -1.06 -3.30 11.97
C TYR A 122 -2.07 -3.83 10.95
N LEU A 123 -3.30 -4.09 11.37
CA LEU A 123 -4.34 -4.64 10.51
C LEU A 123 -5.35 -3.56 10.12
N ALA A 124 -5.33 -3.17 8.85
CA ALA A 124 -6.34 -2.33 8.21
C ALA A 124 -7.33 -3.22 7.43
N THR A 125 -8.62 -3.00 7.62
CA THR A 125 -9.64 -3.79 6.93
C THR A 125 -11.00 -3.09 6.93
N ASP A 126 -11.83 -3.40 5.93
CA ASP A 126 -13.23 -3.02 5.90
C ASP A 126 -14.18 -4.07 6.52
N ASP A 127 -13.63 -5.16 7.06
CA ASP A 127 -14.37 -6.18 7.81
C ASP A 127 -14.11 -6.06 9.32
N SER A 128 -15.09 -5.48 10.02
CA SER A 128 -15.03 -5.27 11.48
C SER A 128 -14.86 -6.54 12.32
N SER A 129 -15.15 -7.72 11.77
CA SER A 129 -14.99 -8.99 12.50
C SER A 129 -13.55 -9.51 12.49
N LEU A 130 -12.74 -9.08 11.53
CA LEU A 130 -11.44 -9.68 11.22
C LEU A 130 -10.40 -9.43 12.32
N LEU A 131 -10.37 -8.24 12.92
CA LEU A 131 -9.41 -7.94 13.99
C LEU A 131 -9.61 -8.84 15.22
N GLY A 132 -10.87 -9.14 15.56
CA GLY A 132 -11.18 -10.09 16.63
C GLY A 132 -10.76 -11.53 16.29
N GLN A 133 -10.98 -11.95 15.05
CA GLN A 133 -10.56 -13.26 14.55
C GLN A 133 -9.03 -13.40 14.53
N ALA A 134 -8.32 -12.36 14.09
CA ALA A 134 -6.86 -12.32 14.03
C ALA A 134 -6.25 -12.50 15.44
N ARG A 135 -6.73 -11.71 16.42
CA ARG A 135 -6.27 -11.81 17.81
C ARG A 135 -6.53 -13.18 18.43
N LYS A 136 -7.61 -13.85 18.05
CA LYS A 136 -7.94 -15.20 18.53
C LYS A 136 -7.08 -16.29 17.87
N SER A 137 -6.85 -16.18 16.57
CA SER A 137 -6.18 -17.21 15.77
C SER A 137 -4.65 -17.12 15.86
N TYR A 138 -4.12 -15.91 16.08
CA TYR A 138 -2.68 -15.62 16.16
C TYR A 138 -2.33 -14.94 17.50
N PRO A 139 -2.55 -15.59 18.66
CA PRO A 139 -2.39 -14.97 19.98
C PRO A 139 -0.94 -14.58 20.33
N HIS A 140 0.05 -15.11 19.60
CA HIS A 140 1.46 -14.79 19.79
C HIS A 140 1.83 -13.43 19.18
N TYR A 141 1.07 -12.95 18.19
CA TYR A 141 1.19 -11.62 17.60
C TYR A 141 0.51 -10.54 18.44
N HIS A 142 1.02 -9.31 18.35
CA HIS A 142 0.32 -8.13 18.84
C HIS A 142 -0.33 -7.39 17.67
N PHE A 143 -1.67 -7.32 17.65
CA PHE A 143 -2.41 -6.64 16.58
C PHE A 143 -2.86 -5.24 16.97
N TYR A 144 -2.30 -4.24 16.29
CA TYR A 144 -2.85 -2.90 16.18
C TYR A 144 -4.00 -2.87 15.17
N GLY A 145 -4.94 -1.95 15.38
CA GLY A 145 -6.10 -1.73 14.51
C GLY A 145 -7.29 -1.20 15.31
N ASP A 146 -8.19 -0.50 14.62
CA ASP A 146 -9.38 0.10 15.22
C ASP A 146 -10.66 -0.51 14.61
N VAL A 147 -11.44 -1.19 15.45
CA VAL A 147 -12.72 -1.79 15.06
C VAL A 147 -13.71 -0.74 14.59
N GLN A 148 -13.70 0.47 15.16
CA GLN A 148 -14.59 1.56 14.77
C GLN A 148 -14.25 2.07 13.36
N VAL A 149 -12.96 2.15 13.02
CA VAL A 149 -12.51 2.48 11.66
C VAL A 149 -13.02 1.44 10.66
N ALA A 150 -12.83 0.15 10.95
CA ALA A 150 -13.33 -0.93 10.12
C ALA A 150 -14.86 -0.90 9.92
N GLN A 151 -15.62 -0.59 10.98
CA GLN A 151 -17.07 -0.43 10.90
C GLN A 151 -17.48 0.76 10.01
N SER A 152 -16.73 1.88 10.07
CA SER A 152 -17.02 3.08 9.28
C SER A 152 -16.72 2.92 7.79
N ALA A 153 -15.77 2.03 7.44
CA ALA A 153 -15.38 1.73 6.06
C ALA A 153 -16.39 0.83 5.30
N SER A 154 -17.33 0.22 6.02
CA SER A 154 -18.40 -0.61 5.44
C SER A 154 -19.30 0.18 4.47
N LEU A 155 -19.88 -0.52 3.49
CA LEU A 155 -20.57 0.09 2.33
C LEU A 155 -21.66 1.12 2.71
N GLY A 156 -22.36 0.93 3.83
CA GLY A 156 -23.42 1.84 4.26
C GLY A 156 -22.95 3.16 4.90
N LYS A 157 -21.68 3.26 5.31
CA LYS A 157 -21.14 4.43 6.05
C LYS A 157 -19.90 5.07 5.40
N ARG A 158 -19.45 4.49 4.28
CA ARG A 158 -18.19 4.79 3.61
C ARG A 158 -18.02 6.25 3.20
N TYR A 159 -19.09 6.92 2.79
CA TYR A 159 -19.05 8.31 2.31
C TYR A 159 -19.40 9.31 3.42
N SER A 160 -18.56 9.32 4.47
CA SER A 160 -18.66 10.25 5.61
C SER A 160 -17.30 10.83 5.97
N SER A 161 -17.29 11.99 6.63
CA SER A 161 -16.07 12.63 7.15
C SER A 161 -15.31 11.72 8.12
N GLU A 162 -16.04 10.91 8.88
CA GLU A 162 -15.50 9.95 9.84
C GLU A 162 -14.81 8.78 9.13
N SER A 163 -15.44 8.21 8.10
CA SER A 163 -14.83 7.19 7.25
C SER A 163 -13.58 7.71 6.53
N LEU A 164 -13.61 8.97 6.05
CA LEU A 164 -12.43 9.60 5.45
C LEU A 164 -11.27 9.72 6.44
N LYS A 165 -11.53 10.15 7.67
CA LYS A 165 -10.49 10.20 8.72
C LYS A 165 -9.94 8.82 9.03
N GLY A 166 -10.81 7.81 9.07
CA GLY A 166 -10.44 6.41 9.30
C GLY A 166 -9.51 5.88 8.22
N ILE A 167 -9.87 6.02 6.95
CA ILE A 167 -9.02 5.53 5.85
C ILE A 167 -7.69 6.29 5.74
N VAL A 168 -7.69 7.60 6.03
CA VAL A 168 -6.44 8.39 6.08
C VAL A 168 -5.53 7.89 7.20
N LEU A 169 -6.09 7.55 8.37
CA LEU A 169 -5.33 6.93 9.45
C LEU A 169 -4.77 5.58 9.05
N ASP A 170 -5.59 4.69 8.48
CA ASP A 170 -5.14 3.36 8.05
C ASP A 170 -4.02 3.44 7.01
N ILE A 171 -4.17 4.26 5.97
CA ILE A 171 -3.12 4.47 4.96
C ILE A 171 -1.84 4.99 5.61
N HIS A 172 -1.95 5.96 6.52
CA HIS A 172 -0.78 6.51 7.21
C HIS A 172 -0.08 5.45 8.05
N MET A 173 -0.82 4.69 8.87
CA MET A 173 -0.21 3.68 9.72
C MET A 173 0.39 2.54 8.91
N LEU A 174 -0.29 2.08 7.85
CA LEU A 174 0.25 1.10 6.90
C LEU A 174 1.56 1.60 6.26
N SER A 175 1.63 2.86 5.82
CA SER A 175 2.84 3.40 5.20
C SER A 175 4.02 3.51 6.18
N LYS A 176 3.75 3.57 7.49
CA LYS A 176 4.75 3.61 8.56
C LYS A 176 5.18 2.22 9.06
N THR A 177 4.76 1.14 8.41
CA THR A 177 5.20 -0.22 8.77
C THR A 177 6.57 -0.56 8.17
N ASP A 178 7.21 -1.62 8.68
CA ASP A 178 8.51 -2.07 8.17
C ASP A 178 8.40 -2.91 6.88
N TYR A 179 7.22 -3.49 6.66
CA TYR A 179 6.88 -4.36 5.53
C TYR A 179 5.36 -4.38 5.36
N LEU A 180 4.87 -4.47 4.11
CA LEU A 180 3.45 -4.40 3.78
C LEU A 180 2.96 -5.67 3.10
N VAL A 181 1.95 -6.35 3.65
CA VAL A 181 1.30 -7.52 3.03
C VAL A 181 -0.14 -7.16 2.68
N CYS A 182 -0.51 -7.23 1.40
CA CYS A 182 -1.84 -6.79 0.97
C CYS A 182 -2.22 -7.35 -0.41
N THR A 183 -3.30 -6.81 -0.99
CA THR A 183 -3.61 -6.92 -2.41
C THR A 183 -3.37 -5.60 -3.12
N PHE A 184 -2.54 -5.59 -4.16
CA PHE A 184 -2.33 -4.42 -5.00
C PHE A 184 -3.43 -4.16 -6.00
N SER A 185 -4.45 -5.02 -6.13
CA SER A 185 -5.73 -4.61 -6.73
C SER A 185 -6.38 -3.44 -5.95
N SER A 186 -6.09 -3.33 -4.64
CA SER A 186 -6.59 -2.24 -3.80
C SER A 186 -5.74 -0.97 -3.88
N GLN A 187 -6.37 0.12 -4.30
CA GLN A 187 -5.77 1.47 -4.29
C GLN A 187 -5.30 1.89 -2.90
N VAL A 188 -6.00 1.49 -1.83
CA VAL A 188 -5.62 1.80 -0.44
C VAL A 188 -4.21 1.28 -0.15
N CYS A 189 -3.93 0.02 -0.54
CA CYS A 189 -2.62 -0.55 -0.34
C CYS A 189 -1.56 0.14 -1.21
N ARG A 190 -1.87 0.41 -2.48
CA ARG A 190 -0.93 1.08 -3.38
C ARG A 190 -0.55 2.48 -2.88
N VAL A 191 -1.49 3.25 -2.34
CA VAL A 191 -1.20 4.56 -1.74
C VAL A 191 -0.33 4.42 -0.49
N ALA A 192 -0.62 3.46 0.40
CA ALA A 192 0.23 3.22 1.57
C ALA A 192 1.66 2.83 1.16
N TYR A 193 1.79 2.01 0.11
CA TYR A 193 3.07 1.58 -0.45
C TYR A 193 3.84 2.72 -1.12
N GLU A 194 3.16 3.60 -1.87
CA GLU A 194 3.74 4.82 -2.43
C GLU A 194 4.28 5.72 -1.32
N LEU A 195 3.50 5.97 -0.26
CA LEU A 195 3.94 6.80 0.87
C LEU A 195 5.09 6.16 1.65
N MET A 196 5.16 4.83 1.74
CA MET A 196 6.27 4.12 2.40
C MET A 196 7.62 4.45 1.76
N GLN A 197 7.67 4.72 0.45
CA GLN A 197 8.92 5.06 -0.25
C GLN A 197 9.57 6.35 0.26
N LEU A 198 8.85 7.17 1.03
CA LEU A 198 9.35 8.44 1.56
C LEU A 198 10.14 8.27 2.86
N ASP A 199 10.00 7.12 3.53
CA ASP A 199 10.61 6.86 4.84
C ASP A 199 11.92 6.06 4.76
N TYR A 200 12.27 5.56 3.56
CA TYR A 200 13.46 4.76 3.31
C TYR A 200 14.20 5.27 2.07
N VAL A 201 15.49 4.94 1.96
CA VAL A 201 16.25 5.18 0.71
C VAL A 201 15.66 4.36 -0.43
N ASP A 202 15.35 3.09 -0.14
CA ASP A 202 14.67 2.17 -1.05
C ASP A 202 13.75 1.25 -0.25
N ALA A 203 12.45 1.36 -0.51
CA ALA A 203 11.41 0.49 0.03
C ALA A 203 10.70 -0.32 -1.06
N SER A 204 11.29 -0.41 -2.26
CA SER A 204 10.66 -1.05 -3.42
C SER A 204 10.46 -2.55 -3.28
N GLU A 205 11.13 -3.20 -2.34
CA GLU A 205 10.98 -4.62 -2.03
C GLU A 205 10.31 -4.84 -0.65
N ARG A 206 9.79 -3.80 -0.01
CA ARG A 206 9.19 -3.88 1.34
C ARG A 206 7.69 -4.23 1.29
N PHE A 207 7.32 -5.11 0.38
CA PHE A 207 5.93 -5.52 0.24
C PHE A 207 5.78 -6.96 -0.22
N ARG A 208 4.61 -7.51 0.05
CA ARG A 208 4.07 -8.69 -0.61
C ARG A 208 2.63 -8.43 -1.04
N SER A 209 2.40 -8.51 -2.35
CA SER A 209 1.05 -8.49 -2.92
C SER A 209 0.57 -9.92 -3.14
N LEU A 210 -0.68 -10.23 -2.78
CA LEU A 210 -1.31 -11.53 -3.01
C LEU A 210 -1.87 -11.68 -4.43
N ASP A 211 -1.99 -10.59 -5.18
CA ASP A 211 -2.58 -10.57 -6.51
C ASP A 211 -1.72 -9.82 -7.53
N ASP A 212 -1.95 -8.53 -7.71
CA ASP A 212 -1.34 -7.73 -8.75
C ASP A 212 0.11 -7.35 -8.40
N ILE A 213 0.93 -7.11 -9.43
CA ILE A 213 2.13 -6.30 -9.30
C ILE A 213 1.75 -4.83 -9.02
N TYR A 214 2.70 -3.97 -8.64
CA TYR A 214 2.41 -2.54 -8.55
C TYR A 214 2.01 -1.98 -9.92
N TYR A 215 0.93 -1.21 -9.95
CA TYR A 215 0.48 -0.47 -11.12
C TYR A 215 -0.21 0.84 -10.73
N PHE A 216 -0.26 1.77 -11.66
CA PHE A 216 -0.97 3.04 -11.55
C PHE A 216 -2.11 3.08 -12.58
N GLY A 217 -3.32 3.44 -12.15
CA GLY A 217 -4.49 3.45 -13.03
C GLY A 217 -4.30 4.41 -14.22
N GLY A 218 -4.41 3.88 -15.44
CA GLY A 218 -4.22 4.66 -16.67
C GLY A 218 -2.76 4.91 -17.08
N GLN A 219 -1.81 4.19 -16.49
CA GLN A 219 -0.41 4.17 -16.91
C GLN A 219 -0.22 3.77 -18.39
N GLY A 220 0.96 4.06 -18.94
CA GLY A 220 1.44 3.45 -20.17
C GLY A 220 1.81 1.98 -20.01
N ASP A 221 2.20 1.35 -21.11
CA ASP A 221 2.54 -0.08 -21.13
C ASP A 221 3.69 -0.42 -20.18
N HIS A 222 3.49 -1.42 -19.31
CA HIS A 222 4.52 -1.93 -18.41
C HIS A 222 5.35 -3.00 -19.13
N ASN A 223 6.29 -2.56 -19.96
CA ASN A 223 7.14 -3.46 -20.74
C ASN A 223 8.34 -3.97 -19.94
N GLN A 224 8.74 -5.21 -20.21
CA GLN A 224 9.96 -5.82 -19.72
C GLN A 224 10.85 -6.24 -20.90
N ILE A 225 12.16 -6.31 -20.68
CA ILE A 225 13.12 -6.76 -21.68
C ILE A 225 13.64 -8.13 -21.27
N ALA A 226 13.48 -9.12 -22.14
CA ALA A 226 14.01 -10.46 -21.91
C ALA A 226 15.55 -10.41 -21.86
N VAL A 227 16.13 -10.90 -20.75
CA VAL A 227 17.59 -10.98 -20.56
C VAL A 227 18.14 -12.38 -20.85
N ALA A 228 17.28 -13.36 -21.03
CA ALA A 228 17.63 -14.75 -21.34
C ALA A 228 16.60 -15.40 -22.26
N ASN A 229 17.04 -16.37 -23.06
CA ASN A 229 16.16 -17.14 -23.94
C ASN A 229 15.26 -18.07 -23.13
N HIS A 230 13.99 -18.18 -23.54
CA HIS A 230 13.04 -19.15 -23.00
C HIS A 230 12.58 -20.11 -24.10
N THR A 231 12.61 -21.41 -23.82
CA THR A 231 11.99 -22.44 -24.65
C THR A 231 10.79 -22.96 -23.89
N ALA A 232 9.59 -22.78 -24.43
CA ALA A 232 8.35 -23.25 -23.82
C ALA A 232 8.40 -24.78 -23.64
N GLN A 233 8.08 -25.25 -22.45
CA GLN A 233 7.87 -26.66 -22.17
C GLN A 233 6.37 -26.92 -22.14
N GLU A 234 5.90 -27.97 -22.84
CA GLU A 234 4.51 -28.42 -22.71
C GLU A 234 4.29 -28.89 -21.27
N GLY A 235 3.30 -28.32 -20.59
CA GLY A 235 2.98 -28.65 -19.21
C GLY A 235 2.51 -30.09 -19.07
N THR A 236 3.09 -30.83 -18.12
CA THR A 236 2.58 -32.12 -17.64
C THR A 236 1.29 -31.97 -16.85
#